data_AF-A0A212F2M7-F1
#
_entry.id   AF-A0A212F2M7-F1
#
_cell.length_a   1.000
_cell.length_b   1.000
_cell.length_c   1.000
_cell.angle_alpha   90.00
_cell.angle_beta   90.00
_cell.angle_gamma   90.00
#
_symmetry.space_group_name_H-M   'P 1'
#
loop_
_entity.id
_entity.type
_entity.pdbx_description
1 polymer ?
#
loop_
_entity_poly.entity_id
_entity_poly.type
_entity_poly.pdbx_seq_one_letter_code
_entity_poly.pdbx_strand_id
1 'polypeptide(L)'
;MNILFVLSLIYLSVSCKYSCDYKFGDPSWDYSQIFYNKSHIVTPGTNELMLHLESELMVSFVCVNLSVAKESSDVSYSSLFKKLTIKLREAQEKDVRVDVVAMHHGYRRRDK
;
A
#
# COMPACT_ATOMS: atom_id res chain seq x y z
N MET A 1 44.30 17.81 9.67
CA MET A 1 43.85 16.41 9.87
C MET A 1 42.38 16.47 10.28
N ASN A 2 41.49 16.29 9.31
CA ASN A 2 40.05 16.62 9.43
C ASN A 2 39.30 15.55 10.23
N ILE A 3 39.03 15.83 11.51
CA ILE A 3 38.12 15.05 12.37
C ILE A 3 36.70 15.59 12.17
N LEU A 4 36.16 15.45 10.96
CA LEU A 4 34.84 15.99 10.62
C LEU A 4 34.19 15.19 9.49
N PHE A 5 34.26 13.87 9.55
CA PHE A 5 33.69 13.01 8.49
C PHE A 5 33.08 11.69 8.96
N VAL A 6 32.82 11.51 10.26
CA VAL A 6 32.38 10.21 10.80
C VAL A 6 30.99 10.26 11.48
N LEU A 7 30.31 11.41 11.50
CA LEU A 7 29.03 11.54 12.22
C LEU A 7 27.76 11.60 11.34
N SER A 8 27.86 11.50 10.02
CA SER A 8 26.70 11.60 9.11
C SER A 8 26.08 10.27 8.69
N LEU A 9 26.59 9.12 9.16
CA LEU A 9 26.23 7.80 8.62
C LEU A 9 25.12 7.03 9.37
N ILE A 10 24.48 7.61 10.41
CA ILE A 10 23.47 6.88 11.22
C ILE A 10 22.03 7.38 11.00
N TYR A 11 21.80 8.33 10.07
CA TYR A 11 20.44 8.85 9.80
C TYR A 11 19.81 8.36 8.50
N LEU A 12 20.25 7.22 7.95
CA LEU A 12 19.45 6.50 6.98
C LEU A 12 18.58 5.46 7.71
N SER A 13 17.57 5.96 8.43
CA SER A 13 16.34 5.18 8.55
C SER A 13 15.80 5.03 7.13
N VAL A 14 16.23 3.96 6.45
CA VAL A 14 15.68 3.56 5.15
C VAL A 14 14.26 3.12 5.43
N SER A 15 13.35 4.09 5.53
CA SER A 15 11.93 3.86 5.35
C SER A 15 11.82 3.29 3.95
N CYS A 16 11.64 1.98 3.81
CA CYS A 16 11.24 1.37 2.56
C CYS A 16 9.92 2.02 2.13
N LYS A 17 10.01 3.16 1.43
CA LYS A 17 8.86 3.86 0.90
C LYS A 17 8.35 2.98 -0.22
N TYR A 18 7.26 2.28 0.03
CA TYR A 18 6.53 1.60 -1.03
C TYR A 18 6.18 2.64 -2.10
N SER A 19 6.69 2.42 -3.31
CA SER A 19 6.20 3.13 -4.50
C SER A 19 4.79 2.58 -4.75
N CYS A 20 3.79 3.45 -4.66
CA CYS A 20 2.39 3.07 -4.83
C CYS A 20 1.77 3.95 -5.90
N ASP A 21 1.01 3.36 -6.82
CA ASP A 21 0.17 4.11 -7.75
C ASP A 21 -0.93 4.84 -6.99
N TYR A 22 -1.54 4.17 -6.00
CA TYR A 22 -2.53 4.74 -5.09
C TYR A 22 -2.10 4.57 -3.63
N LYS A 23 -2.27 5.64 -2.86
CA LYS A 23 -1.97 5.71 -1.43
C LYS A 23 -3.19 6.21 -0.69
N PHE A 24 -3.60 5.50 0.34
CA PHE A 24 -4.61 5.92 1.29
C PHE A 24 -3.98 5.90 2.68
N GLY A 25 -3.95 7.04 3.36
CA GLY A 25 -3.24 7.22 4.63
C GLY A 25 -1.77 7.62 4.45
N ASP A 26 -1.03 7.66 5.57
CA ASP A 26 0.34 8.15 5.63
C ASP A 26 1.30 7.02 6.07
N PRO A 27 2.26 6.61 5.22
CA PRO A 27 3.23 5.56 5.55
C PRO A 27 4.35 6.02 6.49
N SER A 28 4.47 7.32 6.77
CA SER A 28 5.49 7.89 7.69
C SER A 28 5.08 7.84 9.16
N TRP A 29 3.82 7.51 9.42
CA TRP A 29 3.33 7.23 10.76
C TRP A 29 4.14 6.06 11.33
N ASP A 30 4.70 6.25 12.53
CA ASP A 30 5.65 5.37 13.26
C ASP A 30 5.07 3.98 13.66
N TYR A 31 4.05 3.53 12.93
CA TYR A 31 3.00 2.60 13.34
C TYR A 31 2.77 1.46 12.33
N SER A 32 3.71 1.20 11.42
CA SER A 32 3.47 0.43 10.18
C SER A 32 3.77 -1.07 10.30
N GLN A 33 2.88 -1.85 10.93
CA GLN A 33 2.92 -3.32 10.79
C GLN A 33 2.09 -3.76 9.59
N ILE A 34 2.74 -4.40 8.61
CA ILE A 34 2.06 -5.00 7.45
C ILE A 34 1.23 -6.19 7.93
N PHE A 35 -0.05 -6.22 7.55
CA PHE A 35 -0.93 -7.37 7.80
C PHE A 35 -1.56 -7.93 6.53
N TYR A 36 -1.56 -7.14 5.46
CA TYR A 36 -2.04 -7.56 4.16
C TYR A 36 -0.95 -7.28 3.13
N ASN A 37 -0.55 -8.30 2.39
CA ASN A 37 0.37 -8.19 1.26
C ASN A 37 0.03 -9.30 0.27
N LYS A 38 -0.83 -9.00 -0.71
CA LYS A 38 -1.33 -9.98 -1.67
C LYS A 38 -1.43 -9.38 -3.08
N SER A 39 -1.23 -10.24 -4.07
CA SER A 39 -1.49 -9.96 -5.48
C SER A 39 -2.86 -10.53 -5.88
N HIS A 40 -3.57 -9.77 -6.69
CA HIS A 40 -4.86 -10.14 -7.28
C HIS A 40 -4.82 -9.95 -8.79
N ILE A 41 -5.74 -10.60 -9.50
CA ILE A 41 -5.86 -10.51 -10.95
C ILE A 41 -7.26 -10.03 -11.30
N VAL A 42 -7.34 -8.96 -12.09
CA VAL A 42 -8.56 -8.59 -12.82
C VAL A 42 -8.49 -9.28 -14.18
N THR A 43 -9.38 -10.24 -14.39
CA THR A 43 -9.42 -11.02 -15.63
C THR A 43 -10.07 -10.24 -16.78
N PRO A 44 -9.72 -10.52 -18.04
CA PRO A 44 -10.35 -9.91 -19.21
C PRO A 44 -11.87 -9.97 -19.16
N GLY A 45 -12.51 -8.91 -19.65
CA GLY A 45 -13.97 -8.78 -19.65
C GLY A 45 -14.58 -8.35 -18.31
N THR A 46 -13.79 -8.31 -17.23
CA THR A 46 -14.15 -7.64 -15.98
C THR A 46 -13.41 -6.32 -15.87
N ASN A 47 -14.02 -5.35 -15.20
CA ASN A 47 -13.43 -4.04 -14.98
C ASN A 47 -13.48 -3.60 -13.51
N GLU A 48 -13.91 -4.47 -12.60
CA GLU A 48 -14.03 -4.14 -11.18
C GLU A 48 -13.48 -5.27 -10.32
N LEU A 49 -12.64 -4.90 -9.35
CA LEU A 49 -12.16 -5.77 -8.29
C LEU A 49 -12.49 -5.13 -6.94
N MET A 50 -13.15 -5.91 -6.09
CA MET A 50 -13.57 -5.49 -4.76
C MET A 50 -12.92 -6.39 -3.73
N LEU A 51 -12.14 -5.81 -2.83
CA LEU A 51 -11.40 -6.51 -1.80
C LEU A 51 -11.85 -6.06 -0.42
N HIS A 52 -12.08 -7.03 0.46
CA HIS A 52 -12.27 -6.77 1.88
C HIS A 52 -10.95 -7.02 2.61
N LEU A 53 -10.42 -5.99 3.27
CA LEU A 53 -9.18 -6.04 4.03
C LEU A 53 -9.53 -6.41 5.48
N GLU A 54 -9.81 -7.69 5.68
CA GLU A 54 -10.16 -8.23 7.01
C GLU A 54 -9.07 -7.90 8.02
N SER A 55 -9.48 -7.19 9.06
CA SER A 55 -8.63 -6.77 10.16
C SER A 55 -9.54 -6.44 11.34
N GLU A 56 -9.11 -6.77 12.55
CA GLU A 56 -9.78 -6.32 13.78
C GLU A 56 -9.34 -4.92 14.19
N LEU A 57 -8.17 -4.48 13.72
CA LEU A 57 -7.55 -3.21 14.06
C LEU A 57 -7.87 -2.13 13.01
N MET A 58 -7.50 -0.90 13.32
CA MET A 58 -7.59 0.22 12.38
C MET A 58 -6.51 0.09 11.31
N VAL A 59 -6.88 0.25 10.04
CA VAL A 59 -5.95 0.29 8.91
C VAL A 59 -5.42 1.72 8.77
N SER A 60 -4.10 1.90 8.88
CA SER A 60 -3.44 3.20 8.83
C SER A 60 -3.02 3.59 7.42
N PHE A 61 -2.67 2.59 6.61
CA PHE A 61 -2.14 2.80 5.28
C PHE A 61 -2.54 1.66 4.35
N VAL A 62 -2.94 2.02 3.13
CA VAL A 62 -3.18 1.09 2.02
C VAL A 62 -2.40 1.59 0.80
N CYS A 63 -1.59 0.71 0.23
CA CYS A 63 -0.82 0.90 -0.99
C CYS A 63 -1.36 -0.05 -2.06
N VAL A 64 -1.62 0.49 -3.24
CA VAL A 64 -2.05 -0.30 -4.40
C VAL A 64 -1.14 0.02 -5.57
N ASN A 65 -0.65 -1.03 -6.23
CA ASN A 65 0.04 -0.97 -7.50
C ASN A 65 -0.69 -1.78 -8.56
N LEU A 66 -0.71 -1.25 -9.77
CA LEU A 66 -1.34 -1.86 -10.92
C LEU A 66 -0.27 -2.18 -11.96
N SER A 67 -0.45 -3.26 -12.70
CA SER A 67 0.39 -3.55 -13.88
C SER A 67 0.01 -2.72 -15.11
N VAL A 68 -0.91 -1.77 -14.98
CA VAL A 68 -1.38 -0.86 -16.03
C VAL A 68 -1.22 0.59 -15.58
N ALA A 69 -1.31 1.51 -16.53
CA ALA A 69 -1.19 2.93 -16.25
C ALA A 69 -2.26 3.40 -15.26
N LYS A 70 -1.86 4.14 -14.23
CA LYS A 70 -2.74 4.61 -13.14
C LYS A 70 -4.00 5.31 -13.68
N GLU A 71 -3.82 6.21 -14.64
CA GLU A 71 -4.87 6.97 -15.30
C GLU A 71 -5.97 6.13 -15.97
N SER A 72 -5.72 4.84 -16.22
CA SER A 72 -6.72 3.89 -16.75
C SER A 72 -7.65 3.33 -15.67
N SER A 73 -7.52 3.76 -14.42
CA SER A 73 -8.25 3.20 -13.30
C SER A 73 -8.65 4.22 -12.24
N ASP A 74 -9.70 3.88 -11.51
CA ASP A 74 -10.18 4.61 -10.35
C ASP A 74 -10.16 3.67 -9.14
N VAL A 75 -9.31 3.98 -8.17
CA VAL A 75 -9.14 3.18 -6.96
C VAL A 75 -9.65 3.99 -5.78
N SER A 76 -10.45 3.35 -4.93
CA SER A 76 -11.01 3.98 -3.72
C SER A 76 -10.94 3.02 -2.54
N TYR A 77 -10.70 3.57 -1.36
CA TYR A 77 -10.67 2.83 -0.11
C TYR A 77 -11.65 3.44 0.90
N SER A 78 -12.53 2.62 1.45
CA SER A 78 -13.38 2.98 2.58
C SER A 78 -12.83 2.36 3.86
N SER A 79 -12.31 3.20 4.75
CA SER A 79 -11.78 2.78 6.06
C SER A 79 -12.86 2.20 6.97
N LEU A 80 -14.07 2.79 6.96
CA LEU A 80 -15.20 2.32 7.76
C LEU A 80 -15.61 0.88 7.41
N PHE A 81 -15.62 0.55 6.12
CA PHE A 81 -15.99 -0.78 5.64
C PHE A 81 -14.78 -1.68 5.35
N LYS A 82 -13.56 -1.22 5.65
CA LYS A 82 -12.29 -1.89 5.33
C LYS A 82 -12.26 -2.45 3.90
N LYS A 83 -12.79 -1.68 2.96
CA LYS A 83 -13.09 -2.12 1.60
C LYS A 83 -12.30 -1.32 0.60
N LEU A 84 -11.56 -2.03 -0.25
CA LEU A 84 -10.83 -1.48 -1.38
C LEU A 84 -11.61 -1.82 -2.67
N THR A 85 -11.81 -0.83 -3.53
CA THR A 85 -12.48 -1.00 -4.82
C THR A 85 -11.58 -0.42 -5.90
N ILE A 86 -11.29 -1.25 -6.89
CA ILE A 86 -10.45 -0.93 -8.05
C ILE A 86 -11.33 -1.08 -9.27
N LYS A 87 -11.55 0.02 -9.99
CA LYS A 87 -12.30 0.03 -11.24
C LYS A 87 -11.38 0.42 -12.39
N LEU A 88 -11.31 -0.43 -13.40
CA LEU A 88 -10.67 -0.13 -14.67
C LEU A 88 -11.68 0.62 -15.55
N ARG A 89 -11.25 1.70 -16.20
CA ARG A 89 -12.15 2.54 -17.00
C ARG A 89 -12.67 1.83 -18.24
N GLU A 90 -11.87 0.91 -18.76
CA GLU A 90 -12.21 0.07 -19.90
C GLU A 90 -11.94 -1.39 -19.56
N ALA A 91 -12.73 -2.29 -20.17
CA ALA A 91 -12.46 -3.72 -20.07
C ALA A 91 -11.11 -4.03 -20.71
N GLN A 92 -10.28 -4.79 -20.00
CA GLN A 92 -8.93 -5.07 -20.46
C GLN A 92 -8.92 -6.31 -21.34
N GLU A 93 -8.04 -6.31 -22.35
CA GLU A 93 -7.79 -7.47 -23.21
C GLU A 93 -6.91 -8.53 -22.54
N LYS A 94 -6.21 -8.15 -21.46
CA LYS A 94 -5.24 -8.97 -20.74
C LYS A 94 -5.49 -8.91 -19.24
N ASP A 95 -4.97 -9.90 -18.53
CA ASP A 95 -4.94 -9.91 -17.08
C ASP A 95 -4.24 -8.66 -16.54
N VAL A 96 -4.89 -7.97 -15.60
CA VAL A 96 -4.28 -6.88 -14.85
C VAL A 96 -3.94 -7.35 -13.45
N ARG A 97 -2.66 -7.29 -13.11
CA ARG A 97 -2.18 -7.59 -11.77
C ARG A 97 -2.38 -6.37 -10.87
N VAL A 98 -2.89 -6.63 -9.69
CA VAL A 98 -3.08 -5.64 -8.62
C VAL A 98 -2.33 -6.13 -7.38
N ASP A 99 -1.30 -5.41 -6.97
CA ASP A 99 -0.59 -5.67 -5.74
C ASP A 99 -1.10 -4.73 -4.64
N VAL A 100 -1.53 -5.31 -3.51
CA VAL A 100 -2.11 -4.56 -2.40
C VAL A 100 -1.32 -4.84 -1.12
N VAL A 101 -0.84 -3.76 -0.50
CA VAL A 101 -0.22 -3.79 0.83
C VAL A 101 -1.05 -2.94 1.78
N ALA A 102 -1.43 -3.49 2.93
CA ALA A 102 -2.11 -2.74 3.98
C ALA A 102 -1.40 -2.92 5.33
N MET A 103 -1.38 -1.83 6.08
CA MET A 103 -0.70 -1.72 7.37
C MET A 103 -1.68 -1.26 8.45
N HIS A 104 -1.55 -1.83 9.64
CA HIS A 104 -2.34 -1.41 10.80
C HIS A 104 -1.82 -0.09 11.37
N HIS A 105 -2.63 0.55 12.21
CA HIS A 105 -2.14 1.43 13.25
C HIS A 105 -1.72 0.59 14.46
N GLY A 106 -0.46 0.69 14.90
CA GLY A 106 -0.02 -0.03 16.10
C GLY A 106 1.23 0.57 16.73
N TYR A 107 1.17 0.84 18.04
CA TYR A 107 2.33 1.22 18.83
C TYR A 107 3.45 0.20 18.62
N ARG A 108 4.66 0.70 18.36
CA ARG A 108 5.90 -0.08 18.41
C ARG A 108 5.83 -0.95 19.68
N ARG A 109 5.74 -2.28 19.55
CA ARG A 109 6.03 -3.14 20.70
C ARG A 109 7.45 -2.73 21.10
N ARG A 110 7.59 -2.04 22.22
CA ARG A 110 8.88 -2.01 22.90
C ARG A 110 9.12 -3.47 23.24
N ASP A 111 10.06 -4.09 22.53
CA ASP A 111 10.60 -5.37 22.94
C ASP A 111 10.91 -5.25 24.44
N LYS A 112 10.20 -6.06 25.24
CA LYS A 112 10.42 -6.17 26.68
C LYS A 112 11.64 -7.03 26.93
#